data_AF-A0A5B8URC1-F1
#
_entry.id   AF-A0A5B8URC1-F1
#
_cell.length_a   1.000
_cell.length_b   1.000
_cell.length_c   1.000
_cell.angle_alpha   90.00
_cell.angle_beta   90.00
_cell.angle_gamma   90.00
#
_symmetry.space_group_name_H-M   'P 1'
#
loop_
_entity.id
_entity.type
_entity.pdbx_description
1 polymer ?
#
loop_
_entity_poly.entity_id
_entity_poly.type
_entity_poly.pdbx_seq_one_letter_code
_entity_poly.pdbx_strand_id
1 'polypeptide(L)'
;MKAFVSTSVYGFCNYALALLMIGSPWLFGFSHAHGASLLLPLYLGWLQLIMAIFGRHALGFIKVFPVSMHCFIDVIVGSFLLGSPFIYGYYHTGVWIPQFLFGVALFLLGLFTKQSPFTDEPRHVFKDGLMEHIGDIDEPMGH
;
A
#
# COMPACT_ATOMS: atom_id res chain seq x y z
N MET A 1 19.06 -4.63 -9.34
CA MET A 1 17.91 -5.08 -10.17
C MET A 1 16.94 -3.92 -10.31
N LYS A 2 16.74 -3.39 -11.53
CA LYS A 2 15.94 -2.18 -11.77
C LYS A 2 14.46 -2.45 -11.49
N ALA A 3 13.88 -1.68 -10.57
CA ALA A 3 12.48 -1.82 -10.15
C ALA A 3 11.55 -1.22 -11.22
N PHE A 4 10.61 -2.01 -11.72
CA PHE A 4 9.76 -1.67 -12.87
C PHE A 4 8.31 -1.30 -12.51
N VAL A 5 8.04 -0.89 -11.26
CA VAL A 5 6.74 -0.31 -10.90
C VAL A 5 7.00 1.06 -10.26
N SER A 6 6.69 2.10 -11.03
CA SER A 6 6.77 3.49 -10.56
C SER A 6 5.76 3.71 -9.43
N THR A 7 6.17 4.44 -8.39
CA THR A 7 5.30 4.87 -7.28
C THR A 7 4.06 5.63 -7.75
N SER A 8 4.07 6.19 -8.97
CA SER A 8 2.90 6.79 -9.61
C SER A 8 1.82 5.78 -9.98
N VAL A 9 2.19 4.59 -10.50
CA VAL A 9 1.22 3.54 -10.88
C VAL A 9 0.58 2.94 -9.63
N TYR A 10 1.38 2.71 -8.59
CA TYR A 10 0.89 2.23 -7.31
C TYR A 10 -0.11 3.22 -6.67
N GLY A 11 0.22 4.52 -6.66
CA GLY A 11 -0.69 5.55 -6.16
C GLY A 11 -2.00 5.62 -6.96
N PHE A 12 -1.93 5.51 -8.29
CA PHE A 12 -3.13 5.47 -9.14
C PHE A 12 -4.01 4.24 -8.85
N CYS A 13 -3.41 3.05 -8.74
CA CYS A 13 -4.12 1.84 -8.37
C CYS A 13 -4.81 1.97 -7.00
N ASN A 14 -4.16 2.58 -6.02
CA ASN A 14 -4.76 2.81 -4.70
C ASN A 14 -5.98 3.73 -4.74
N TYR A 15 -5.92 4.83 -5.48
CA TYR A 15 -7.08 5.71 -5.67
C TYR A 15 -8.22 5.00 -6.42
N ALA A 16 -7.89 4.25 -7.48
CA ALA A 16 -8.87 3.51 -8.25
C ALA A 16 -9.56 2.43 -7.39
N LEU A 17 -8.79 1.63 -6.64
CA LEU A 17 -9.34 0.63 -5.72
C LEU A 17 -10.19 1.27 -4.63
N ALA A 18 -9.74 2.37 -4.02
CA ALA A 18 -10.50 3.06 -2.98
C ALA A 18 -11.86 3.55 -3.49
N LEU A 19 -11.88 4.20 -4.66
CA LEU A 19 -13.11 4.67 -5.28
C LEU A 19 -14.03 3.52 -5.70
N LEU A 20 -13.47 2.43 -6.24
CA LEU A 20 -14.24 1.24 -6.59
C LEU A 20 -14.84 0.56 -5.36
N MET A 21 -14.09 0.48 -4.25
CA MET A 21 -14.59 -0.08 -2.99
C MET A 21 -15.73 0.75 -2.41
N ILE A 22 -15.56 2.08 -2.36
CA ILE A 22 -16.60 3.00 -1.91
C ILE A 22 -17.81 2.87 -2.83
N GLY A 23 -17.63 2.87 -4.15
CA GLY A 23 -18.72 2.77 -5.13
C GLY A 23 -19.37 1.39 -5.24
N SER A 24 -18.73 0.34 -4.70
CA SER A 24 -19.14 -1.05 -4.90
C SER A 24 -20.59 -1.37 -4.46
N PRO A 25 -21.15 -0.82 -3.37
CA PRO A 25 -22.52 -1.12 -2.98
C PRO A 25 -23.54 -0.68 -4.03
N TRP A 26 -23.27 0.44 -4.70
CA TRP A 26 -24.12 0.94 -5.77
C TRP A 26 -23.85 0.22 -7.10
N LEU A 27 -22.59 -0.07 -7.40
CA LEU A 27 -22.19 -0.66 -8.68
C LEU A 27 -22.69 -2.10 -8.86
N PHE A 28 -22.72 -2.86 -7.76
CA PHE A 28 -23.15 -4.27 -7.75
C PHE A 28 -24.55 -4.45 -7.15
N GLY A 29 -25.26 -3.36 -6.84
CA GLY A 29 -26.67 -3.39 -6.43
C GLY A 29 -26.93 -3.98 -5.03
N PHE A 30 -25.90 -4.19 -4.22
CA PHE A 30 -26.04 -4.67 -2.84
C PHE A 30 -26.15 -3.52 -1.82
N SER A 31 -26.48 -2.31 -2.27
CA SER A 31 -26.79 -1.16 -1.40
C SER A 31 -27.95 -1.42 -0.43
N HIS A 32 -28.83 -2.38 -0.76
CA HIS A 32 -29.92 -2.84 0.10
C HIS A 32 -29.48 -3.92 1.11
N ALA A 33 -28.24 -4.43 1.00
CA ALA A 33 -27.70 -5.37 1.96
C ALA A 33 -27.29 -4.59 3.23
N HIS A 34 -27.75 -5.06 4.38
CA HIS A 34 -27.46 -4.45 5.67
C HIS A 34 -26.32 -5.18 6.38
N GLY A 35 -25.54 -4.45 7.19
CA GLY A 35 -24.51 -5.01 8.05
C GLY A 35 -23.11 -5.02 7.43
N ALA A 36 -22.31 -6.04 7.78
CA ALA A 36 -20.88 -6.08 7.46
C ALA A 36 -20.59 -6.01 5.95
N SER A 37 -21.47 -6.56 5.11
CA SER A 37 -21.26 -6.57 3.67
C SER A 37 -21.25 -5.19 3.01
N LEU A 38 -21.97 -4.22 3.59
CA LEU A 38 -21.98 -2.84 3.11
C LEU A 38 -20.94 -1.99 3.82
N LEU A 39 -20.77 -2.19 5.13
CA LEU A 39 -19.87 -1.40 5.95
C LEU A 39 -18.39 -1.69 5.65
N LEU A 40 -18.02 -2.96 5.43
CA LEU A 40 -16.62 -3.35 5.16
C LEU A 40 -16.01 -2.63 3.95
N PRO A 41 -16.56 -2.74 2.73
CA PRO A 41 -15.98 -2.06 1.57
C PRO A 41 -15.99 -0.54 1.71
N LEU A 42 -16.98 0.02 2.42
CA LEU A 42 -17.07 1.46 2.63
C LEU A 42 -15.97 1.97 3.59
N TYR A 43 -15.84 1.37 4.78
CA TYR A 43 -14.81 1.76 5.75
C TYR A 43 -13.40 1.48 5.24
N LEU A 44 -13.17 0.32 4.63
CA LEU A 44 -11.86 -0.04 4.09
C LEU A 44 -11.52 0.80 2.85
N GLY A 45 -12.50 1.13 2.01
CA GLY A 45 -12.31 2.05 0.89
C GLY A 45 -11.93 3.47 1.36
N TRP A 46 -12.58 3.97 2.41
CA TRP A 46 -12.20 5.24 3.05
C TRP A 46 -10.81 5.19 3.68
N LEU A 47 -10.49 4.11 4.40
CA LEU A 47 -9.14 3.89 4.95
C LEU A 47 -8.10 3.92 3.83
N GLN A 48 -8.34 3.21 2.73
CA GLN A 48 -7.44 3.19 1.58
C GLN A 48 -7.30 4.57 0.94
N LEU A 49 -8.40 5.32 0.81
CA LEU A 49 -8.40 6.67 0.26
C LEU A 49 -7.58 7.64 1.12
N ILE A 50 -7.77 7.60 2.44
CA ILE A 50 -7.01 8.41 3.38
C ILE A 50 -5.52 8.05 3.28
N MET A 51 -5.19 6.77 3.32
CA MET A 51 -3.81 6.32 3.18
C MET A 51 -3.20 6.74 1.82
N ALA A 52 -3.99 6.76 0.74
CA ALA A 52 -3.58 7.23 -0.58
C ALA A 52 -3.43 8.76 -0.70
N ILE A 53 -4.13 9.55 0.12
CA ILE A 53 -3.96 11.02 0.18
C ILE A 53 -2.71 11.37 0.99
N PHE A 54 -2.52 10.67 2.12
CA PHE A 54 -1.46 10.94 3.10
C PHE A 54 -0.19 10.07 2.92
N GLY A 55 -0.16 9.25 1.87
CA GLY A 55 0.97 8.38 1.58
C GLY A 55 2.09 9.09 0.82
N ARG A 56 3.32 8.64 1.05
CA ARG A 56 4.54 9.23 0.49
C ARG A 56 4.84 8.71 -0.93
N HIS A 57 3.89 8.87 -1.84
CA HIS A 57 3.99 8.53 -3.28
C HIS A 57 3.85 9.79 -4.16
N ALA A 58 4.13 9.66 -5.46
CA ALA A 58 4.13 10.78 -6.41
C ALA A 58 2.80 11.56 -6.47
N LEU A 59 1.68 10.90 -6.14
CA LEU A 59 0.33 11.46 -6.09
C LEU A 59 -0.15 11.80 -4.66
N GLY A 60 0.71 11.59 -3.65
CA GLY A 60 0.38 11.88 -2.25
C GLY A 60 0.45 13.37 -1.97
N PHE A 61 -0.64 13.94 -1.46
CA PHE A 61 -0.74 15.35 -1.10
C PHE A 61 0.11 15.68 0.13
N ILE A 62 0.06 14.81 1.14
CA ILE A 62 0.73 15.00 2.42
C ILE A 62 1.63 13.79 2.62
N LYS A 63 2.94 13.97 2.40
CA LYS A 63 3.98 12.91 2.32
C LYS A 63 4.37 12.34 3.70
N VAL A 64 3.40 11.92 4.50
CA VAL A 64 3.57 11.52 5.91
C VAL A 64 3.78 10.02 6.07
N PHE A 65 3.01 9.17 5.40
CA PHE A 65 3.11 7.72 5.58
C PHE A 65 4.06 7.05 4.58
N PRO A 66 5.08 6.29 5.04
CA PRO A 66 5.94 5.54 4.13
C PRO A 66 5.15 4.41 3.45
N VAL A 67 5.48 4.15 2.18
CA VAL A 67 4.79 3.12 1.37
C VAL A 67 4.89 1.72 1.95
N SER A 68 5.92 1.43 2.76
CA SER A 68 6.04 0.18 3.52
C SER A 68 4.88 -0.06 4.49
N MET A 69 4.41 1.00 5.16
CA MET A 69 3.27 0.92 6.07
C MET A 69 1.97 0.70 5.28
N HIS A 70 1.88 1.32 4.11
CA HIS A 70 0.77 1.12 3.17
C HIS A 70 0.67 -0.34 2.74
N CYS A 71 1.79 -0.94 2.31
CA CYS A 71 1.84 -2.36 1.91
C CYS A 71 1.47 -3.31 3.06
N PHE A 72 1.93 -3.04 4.29
CA PHE A 72 1.60 -3.86 5.45
C PHE A 72 0.10 -3.82 5.76
N ILE A 73 -0.50 -2.63 5.74
CA ILE A 73 -1.93 -2.44 5.96
C ILE A 73 -2.73 -3.09 4.82
N ASP A 74 -2.32 -2.94 3.57
CA ASP A 74 -2.97 -3.56 2.41
C ASP A 74 -3.03 -5.09 2.56
N VAL A 75 -1.94 -5.73 3.01
CA VAL A 75 -1.90 -7.18 3.23
C VAL A 75 -2.82 -7.61 4.37
N ILE A 76 -2.83 -6.89 5.50
CA ILE A 76 -3.70 -7.20 6.63
C ILE A 76 -5.16 -7.02 6.24
N VAL A 77 -5.51 -5.87 5.66
CA VAL A 77 -6.86 -5.53 5.25
C VAL A 77 -7.33 -6.48 4.16
N GLY A 78 -6.49 -6.76 3.16
CA GLY A 78 -6.79 -7.71 2.09
C GLY A 78 -7.06 -9.12 2.63
N SER A 79 -6.22 -9.61 3.54
CA SER A 79 -6.40 -10.92 4.19
C SER A 79 -7.67 -10.97 5.03
N PHE A 80 -7.97 -9.90 5.76
CA PHE A 80 -9.20 -9.80 6.55
C PHE A 80 -10.44 -9.77 5.65
N LEU A 81 -10.39 -9.03 4.55
CA LEU A 81 -11.50 -8.92 3.60
C LEU A 81 -11.76 -10.24 2.87
N LEU A 82 -10.69 -10.98 2.54
CA LEU A 82 -10.74 -12.36 2.02
C LEU A 82 -11.44 -13.33 2.99
N GLY A 83 -11.17 -13.22 4.30
CA GLY A 83 -11.80 -14.04 5.34
C GLY A 83 -13.20 -13.60 5.73
N SER A 84 -13.53 -12.32 5.52
CA SER A 84 -14.79 -11.72 5.95
C SER A 84 -16.08 -12.41 5.46
N PRO A 85 -16.21 -12.92 4.21
CA PRO A 85 -17.41 -13.66 3.79
C PRO A 85 -17.65 -14.96 4.57
N PHE A 86 -16.58 -15.59 5.07
CA PHE A 86 -16.68 -16.79 5.91
C PHE A 86 -17.00 -16.44 7.36
N ILE A 87 -16.39 -15.38 7.89
CA ILE A 87 -16.58 -14.93 9.28
C ILE A 87 -18.00 -14.40 9.50
N TYR A 88 -18.51 -13.59 8.57
CA TYR A 88 -19.82 -12.95 8.68
C TYR A 88 -20.94 -13.72 7.97
N GLY A 89 -20.64 -14.84 7.33
CA GLY A 89 -21.64 -15.79 6.83
C GLY A 89 -22.46 -15.33 5.62
N TYR A 90 -22.09 -14.25 4.93
CA TYR A 90 -22.81 -13.74 3.75
C TYR A 90 -22.33 -14.34 2.42
N TYR A 91 -21.59 -15.46 2.46
CA TYR A 91 -21.13 -16.19 1.28
C TYR A 91 -22.27 -16.64 0.34
N HIS A 92 -23.48 -16.83 0.88
CA HIS A 92 -24.67 -17.22 0.12
C HIS A 92 -25.31 -16.08 -0.69
N THR A 93 -25.01 -14.83 -0.36
CA THR A 93 -25.79 -13.68 -0.85
C THR A 93 -25.27 -13.11 -2.17
N GLY A 94 -24.23 -13.70 -2.79
CA GLY A 94 -23.59 -13.20 -4.02
C GLY A 94 -22.79 -11.90 -3.85
N VAL A 95 -22.95 -11.20 -2.72
CA VAL A 95 -22.27 -9.94 -2.36
C VAL A 95 -20.77 -10.14 -2.06
N TRP A 96 -20.34 -11.39 -1.84
CA TRP A 96 -18.96 -11.73 -1.51
C TRP A 96 -17.97 -11.53 -2.67
N ILE A 97 -18.42 -11.59 -3.92
CA ILE A 97 -17.56 -11.54 -5.11
C ILE A 97 -16.73 -10.24 -5.17
N PRO A 98 -17.32 -9.03 -5.13
CA PRO A 98 -16.55 -7.79 -5.18
C PRO A 98 -15.62 -7.64 -3.98
N GLN A 99 -16.06 -8.01 -2.78
CA GLN A 99 -15.23 -7.92 -1.57
C GLN A 99 -14.03 -8.87 -1.63
N PHE A 100 -14.24 -10.08 -2.12
CA PHE A 100 -13.18 -11.06 -2.34
C PHE A 100 -12.19 -10.53 -3.39
N LEU A 101 -12.68 -9.98 -4.49
CA LEU A 101 -11.84 -9.39 -5.54
C LEU A 101 -11.01 -8.22 -5.02
N PHE A 102 -11.61 -7.32 -4.23
CA PHE A 102 -10.89 -6.22 -3.59
C PHE A 102 -9.87 -6.72 -2.57
N GLY A 103 -10.22 -7.75 -1.79
CA GLY A 103 -9.31 -8.38 -0.83
C GLY A 103 -8.08 -8.99 -1.51
N VAL A 104 -8.29 -9.73 -2.61
CA VAL A 104 -7.20 -10.25 -3.45
C VAL A 104 -6.39 -9.11 -4.04
N ALA A 105 -7.04 -8.09 -4.59
CA ALA A 105 -6.36 -6.97 -5.23
C ALA A 105 -5.48 -6.19 -4.24
N LEU A 106 -5.98 -5.89 -3.03
CA LEU A 106 -5.22 -5.28 -1.95
C LEU A 106 -4.05 -6.17 -1.50
N PHE A 107 -4.31 -7.47 -1.31
CA PHE A 107 -3.28 -8.43 -0.91
C PHE A 107 -2.15 -8.53 -1.93
N LEU A 108 -2.49 -8.66 -3.22
CA LEU A 108 -1.51 -8.68 -4.31
C LEU A 108 -0.80 -7.34 -4.42
N LEU A 109 -1.50 -6.22 -4.28
CA LEU A 109 -0.90 -4.90 -4.38
C LEU A 109 0.10 -4.65 -3.25
N GLY A 110 -0.19 -5.06 -2.02
CA GLY A 110 0.74 -5.01 -0.89
C GLY A 110 1.91 -6.00 -0.98
N LEU A 111 1.68 -7.19 -1.54
CA LEU A 111 2.71 -8.23 -1.67
C LEU A 111 3.67 -7.99 -2.85
N PHE A 112 3.14 -7.56 -3.99
CA PHE A 112 3.92 -7.35 -5.22
C PHE A 112 4.54 -5.96 -5.32
N THR A 113 4.20 -5.03 -4.41
CA THR A 113 4.82 -3.70 -4.36
C THR A 113 6.13 -3.74 -3.57
N LYS A 114 7.23 -3.55 -4.29
CA LYS A 114 8.60 -3.47 -3.74
C LYS A 114 8.82 -2.17 -2.97
N GLN A 115 8.40 -2.09 -1.70
CA GLN A 115 8.97 -1.16 -0.70
C GLN A 115 8.96 -1.81 0.70
N SER A 116 9.49 -3.03 0.77
CA SER A 116 9.78 -3.71 2.03
C SER A 116 10.94 -2.99 2.77
N PRO A 117 10.78 -2.64 4.07
CA PRO A 117 11.88 -2.14 4.93
C PRO A 117 13.04 -3.13 5.08
N PHE A 118 12.88 -4.37 4.60
CA PHE A 118 13.87 -5.44 4.68
C PHE A 118 14.78 -5.53 3.44
N THR A 119 14.64 -4.63 2.45
CA THR A 119 15.47 -4.63 1.23
C THR A 119 16.17 -3.32 0.92
N ASP A 120 15.78 -2.21 1.55
CA ASP A 120 16.64 -1.03 1.57
C ASP A 120 17.67 -1.25 2.68
N GLU A 121 18.87 -1.70 2.30
CA GLU A 121 20.00 -1.48 3.19
C GLU A 121 20.02 0.00 3.56
N PRO A 122 20.08 0.37 4.85
CA PRO A 122 20.36 1.73 5.23
C PRO A 122 21.72 2.05 4.62
N ARG A 123 21.71 2.77 3.50
CA ARG A 123 22.94 3.24 2.88
C ARG A 123 23.55 4.19 3.91
N HIS A 124 24.48 3.66 4.69
CA HIS A 124 25.24 4.41 5.67
C HIS A 124 26.01 5.49 4.90
N VAL A 125 25.40 6.67 4.76
CA VAL A 125 26.01 7.92 4.29
C VAL A 125 27.26 8.28 5.12
N PHE A 126 27.46 7.61 6.27
CA PHE A 126 28.57 7.82 7.17
C PHE A 126 29.93 7.31 6.65
N LYS A 127 30.00 6.49 5.59
CA LYS A 127 31.27 5.93 5.10
C LYS A 127 31.97 6.74 4.01
N ASP A 128 31.26 7.61 3.31
CA ASP A 128 31.84 8.30 2.14
C ASP A 128 32.64 9.55 2.54
N GLY A 129 32.16 10.34 3.51
CA GLY A 129 32.87 11.54 3.97
C GLY A 129 34.09 11.28 4.86
N LEU A 130 34.19 10.11 5.50
CA LEU A 130 35.34 9.76 6.33
C LEU A 130 36.52 9.24 5.48
N MET A 131 36.24 8.52 4.39
CA MET A 131 37.28 8.01 3.50
C MET A 131 37.90 9.11 2.63
N GLU A 132 37.12 10.15 2.28
CA GLU A 132 37.64 11.33 1.57
C GLU A 132 38.60 12.14 2.45
N HIS A 133 38.31 12.28 3.75
CA HIS A 133 39.15 13.06 4.65
C HIS A 133 40.42 12.31 5.13
N ILE A 134 40.46 10.97 5.03
CA ILE A 134 41.65 10.18 5.35
C ILE A 134 42.62 10.12 4.15
N GLY A 135 42.15 10.34 2.93
CA GLY A 135 43.02 10.41 1.74
C GLY A 135 43.87 11.67 1.67
N ASP A 136 43.41 12.77 2.25
CA ASP A 136 44.07 14.10 2.18
C ASP A 136 45.19 14.30 3.24
N ILE A 137 45.25 13.43 4.25
CA ILE A 137 46.24 13.52 5.35
C ILE A 137 47.53 12.74 5.08
N ASP A 138 47.59 11.96 4.00
CA ASP A 138 48.72 11.10 3.64
C ASP A 138 49.60 11.67 2.50
N GLU A 139 49.38 12.90 2.02
CA GLU A 139 50.35 13.61 1.17
C GLU A 139 51.33 14.42 2.04
N PRO A 140 52.55 13.90 2.33
CA PRO A 140 53.59 14.74 2.90
C PRO A 140 53.97 15.80 1.86
N MET A 141 53.84 17.06 2.27
CA MET A 141 54.41 18.24 1.62
C MET A 141 55.91 18.01 1.38
N GLY A 142 56.24 17.44 0.23
CA GLY A 142 57.56 16.94 -0.11
C GLY A 142 58.10 17.55 -1.39
N HIS A 143 58.83 18.66 -1.21
CA HIS A 143 59.91 19.22 -2.03
C HIS A 143 59.62 19.73 -3.46
#